data_AF-A0A2J6SFU5-F1
#
_entry.id   AF-A0A2J6SFU5-F1
#
_cell.length_a   1.000
_cell.length_b   1.000
_cell.length_c   1.000
_cell.angle_alpha   90.00
_cell.angle_beta   90.00
_cell.angle_gamma   90.00
#
_symmetry.space_group_name_H-M   'P 1'
#
loop_
_entity.id
_entity.type
_entity.pdbx_description
1 polymer ?
#
loop_
_entity_poly.entity_id
_entity_poly.type
_entity_poly.pdbx_seq_one_letter_code
_entity_poly.pdbx_strand_id
1 'polypeptide(L)' 'MDDHFEAYYKKGNIVLPLIRKPPLYLSYLFMGNNSLYRAFRTNIRVYNYTFAFILVKYKKDI' A
#
# COMPACT_ATOMS: atom_id res chain seq x y z
N MET A 1 -15.35 -13.25 7.16
CA MET A 1 -14.11 -12.79 6.52
C MET A 1 -13.52 -11.75 7.47
N ASP A 2 -12.24 -11.89 7.82
CA ASP A 2 -11.33 -10.74 7.98
C ASP A 2 -11.03 -10.06 9.33
N ASP A 3 -11.22 -10.69 10.49
CA ASP A 3 -10.60 -10.15 11.73
C ASP A 3 -9.06 -10.15 11.64
N HIS A 4 -8.50 -11.11 10.90
CA HIS A 4 -7.06 -11.17 10.64
C HIS A 4 -6.60 -10.14 9.60
N PHE A 5 -7.37 -9.87 8.55
CA PHE A 5 -6.94 -8.97 7.47
C PHE A 5 -6.72 -7.54 7.99
N GLU A 6 -7.64 -7.06 8.83
CA GLU A 6 -7.60 -5.72 9.39
C GLU A 6 -6.43 -5.52 10.35
N ALA A 7 -6.21 -6.48 11.27
CA ALA A 7 -5.11 -6.43 12.23
C ALA A 7 -3.72 -6.44 11.58
N TYR A 8 -3.58 -7.18 10.48
CA TYR A 8 -2.31 -7.34 9.79
C TYR A 8 -1.97 -6.16 8.87
N TYR A 9 -2.94 -5.66 8.11
CA TYR A 9 -2.73 -4.52 7.22
C TYR A 9 -2.66 -3.18 8.00
N LYS A 10 -3.53 -2.94 9.00
CA LYS A 10 -3.51 -1.65 9.74
C LYS A 10 -2.26 -1.47 10.60
N LYS A 11 -1.68 -2.55 11.11
CA LYS A 11 -0.51 -2.49 12.01
C LYS A 11 0.80 -2.15 11.27
N GLY A 12 0.79 -2.13 9.93
CA GLY A 12 1.95 -1.73 9.11
C GLY A 12 3.14 -2.70 9.16
N ASN A 13 3.02 -3.81 9.90
CA ASN A 13 4.05 -4.83 10.07
C ASN A 13 4.14 -5.82 8.90
N ILE A 14 3.23 -5.73 7.92
CA ILE A 14 3.31 -6.53 6.71
C ILE A 14 4.12 -5.79 5.64
N VAL A 15 5.27 -6.36 5.30
CA VAL A 15 5.98 -6.02 4.07
C VAL A 15 5.30 -6.79 2.94
N LEU A 16 4.44 -6.10 2.18
CA LEU A 16 3.86 -6.70 0.98
C LEU A 16 4.93 -6.78 -0.11
N PRO A 17 5.08 -7.93 -0.77
CA PRO A 17 5.94 -8.02 -1.95
C PRO A 17 5.39 -7.13 -3.06
N LEU A 18 6.28 -6.51 -3.83
CA LEU A 18 5.90 -5.72 -5.00
C LEU A 18 5.30 -6.63 -6.06
N ILE A 19 4.06 -6.37 -6.46
CA ILE A 19 3.35 -7.15 -7.51
C ILE A 19 4.12 -7.07 -8.84
N ARG A 20 4.71 -5.91 -9.12
CA ARG A 20 5.54 -5.68 -10.30
C ARG A 20 6.71 -4.80 -9.91
N LYS A 21 7.85 -5.00 -10.58
CA LYS A 21 9.03 -4.14 -10.40
C LYS A 21 8.65 -2.71 -10.80
N PRO A 22 8.78 -1.72 -9.89
CA PRO A 22 8.46 -0.35 -10.22
C PRO A 22 9.44 0.19 -11.28
N PRO A 23 9.00 1.11 -12.15
CA PRO A 23 9.90 1.92 -12.96
C PRO A 23 11.08 2.48 -12.16
N LEU A 24 12.23 2.64 -12.81
CA LEU A 24 13.47 3.10 -12.16
C LEU A 24 13.28 4.36 -11.31
N TYR A 25 12.59 5.38 -11.84
CA TYR A 25 12.33 6.61 -11.09
C TYR A 25 11.50 6.39 -9.81
N LEU A 26 10.55 5.44 -9.83
CA LEU A 26 9.77 5.07 -8.65
C LEU A 26 10.58 4.22 -7.68
N SER A 27 11.48 3.37 -8.16
CA SER A 27 12.32 2.52 -7.28
C SER A 27 13.15 3.35 -6.30
N TYR A 28 13.70 4.49 -6.74
CA TYR A 28 14.41 5.43 -5.87
C TYR A 28 13.52 5.98 -4.76
N LEU A 29 12.24 6.25 -5.04
CA LEU A 29 11.29 6.74 -4.04
C LEU A 29 10.96 5.69 -2.97
N PHE A 30 11.04 4.40 -3.31
CA PHE A 30 10.83 3.32 -2.35
C PHE A 30 12.07 3.03 -1.50
N MET A 31 13.27 3.13 -2.07
CA MET A 31 14.52 2.71 -1.39
C MET A 31 15.23 3.82 -0.61
N GLY A 32 15.01 5.08 -0.96
CA GLY A 32 15.70 6.19 -0.30
C GLY A 32 15.27 6.41 1.16
N ASN A 33 16.14 7.03 1.96
CA ASN A 33 15.93 7.17 3.42
C ASN A 33 15.64 8.60 3.93
N ASN A 34 15.68 9.62 3.06
CA ASN A 34 15.30 10.98 3.42
C ASN A 34 13.79 11.11 3.75
N SER A 35 13.41 12.27 4.29
CA SER A 35 12.03 12.58 4.68
C SER A 35 11.03 12.47 3.53
N LEU A 36 11.40 12.92 2.32
CA LEU A 36 10.56 12.86 1.13
C LEU A 36 10.22 11.41 0.75
N TYR A 37 11.19 10.51 0.79
CA TYR A 37 10.97 9.09 0.48
C TYR A 37 10.10 8.39 1.54
N ARG A 38 10.27 8.76 2.82
CA ARG A 38 9.38 8.28 3.90
C ARG A 38 7.94 8.74 3.67
N ALA A 39 7.75 10.03 3.35
CA ALA A 39 6.43 10.59 3.05
C ALA A 39 5.79 9.91 1.84
N PHE A 40 6.55 9.70 0.77
CA PHE A 40 6.10 8.97 -0.42
C PHE A 40 5.59 7.56 -0.06
N ARG A 41 6.37 6.77 0.70
CA ARG A 41 5.97 5.42 1.11
C ARG A 41 4.70 5.41 1.95
N THR A 42 4.51 6.39 2.83
CA THR A 42 3.27 6.53 3.60
C THR A 42 2.09 6.86 2.70
N ASN A 43 2.24 7.85 1.82
CA ASN A 43 1.17 8.31 0.94
C ASN A 43 0.72 7.21 -0.04
N ILE A 44 1.66 6.50 -0.66
CA ILE A 44 1.32 5.43 -1.61
C ILE A 44 0.63 4.25 -0.91
N ARG A 45 1.00 3.94 0.35
CA ARG A 45 0.30 2.94 1.15
C ARG A 45 -1.15 3.36 1.39
N VAL A 46 -1.39 4.58 1.86
CA VAL A 46 -2.74 5.10 2.12
C VAL A 46 -3.58 5.10 0.84
N TYR A 47 -3.03 5.56 -0.28
CA TYR A 47 -3.71 5.53 -1.57
C TYR A 47 -4.13 4.11 -1.97
N ASN A 48 -3.19 3.15 -1.90
CA ASN A 48 -3.47 1.75 -2.26
C ASN A 48 -4.53 1.12 -1.34
N TYR A 49 -4.52 1.45 -0.05
CA TYR A 49 -5.57 1.01 0.89
C TYR A 49 -6.94 1.53 0.50
N THR A 50 -7.04 2.83 0.25
CA THR A 50 -8.30 3.46 -0.16
C THR A 50 -8.80 2.87 -1.47
N PHE A 51 -7.92 2.69 -2.45
CA PHE A 51 -8.27 2.09 -3.73
C PHE A 51 -8.76 0.65 -3.58
N ALA A 52 -8.06 -0.19 -2.81
CA ALA A 52 -8.48 -1.56 -2.55
C ALA A 52 -9.84 -1.61 -1.84
N PHE A 53 -10.06 -0.75 -0.85
CA PHE A 53 -11.33 -0.68 -0.12
C PHE A 53 -12.49 -0.26 -1.03
N ILE A 54 -12.30 0.77 -1.86
CA ILE A 54 -13.30 1.21 -2.84
C ILE A 54 -13.59 0.09 -3.84
N LEU A 55 -12.57 -0.58 -4.34
CA LEU A 55 -12.71 -1.68 -5.29
C LEU A 55 -13.48 -2.86 -4.69
N VAL A 56 -13.21 -3.22 -3.43
CA VAL A 56 -13.93 -4.29 -2.72
C VAL A 56 -15.40 -3.91 -2.53
N LYS A 57 -15.69 -2.66 -2.14
CA LYS A 57 -17.08 -2.18 -2.05
C LYS A 57 -17.79 -2.26 -3.39
N TYR A 58 -17.17 -1.74 -4.45
CA TYR A 58 -17.73 -1.78 -5.80
C TYR A 58 -18.06 -3.19 -6.27
N LYS A 59 -17.19 -4.18 -6.00
CA LYS A 59 -17.45 -5.59 -6.32
C LYS A 59 -18.54 -6.24 -5.47
N LYS A 60 -18.81 -5.72 -4.27
CA LYS A 60 -19.88 -6.22 -3.38
C LYS A 60 -21.26 -5.72 -3.80
N ASP A 61 -21.30 -4.58 -4.49
CA ASP A 61 -22.51 -3.96 -5.01
C ASP A 61 -22.87 -4.45 -6.44
N ILE A 62 -22.10 -5.38 -7.00
CA ILE A 62 -22.38 -6.14 -8.24
C ILE A 62 -22.80 -7.56 -7.86
#